data_AF-A0EA03-F1
#
_entry.id   AF-A0EA03-F1
#
_cell.length_a   1.000
_cell.length_b   1.000
_cell.length_c   1.000
_cell.angle_alpha   90.00
_cell.angle_beta   90.00
_cell.angle_gamma   90.00
#
_symmetry.space_group_name_H-M   'P 1'
#
loop_
_entity.id
_entity.type
_entity.pdbx_description
1 polymer ?
#
loop_
_entity_poly.entity_id
_entity_poly.type
_entity_poly.pdbx_seq_one_letter_code
_entity_poly.pdbx_strand_id
1 'polypeptide(L)'
;MTQISTQVNVRNHERTTQPSLLKCIATILEEIVQETDKLDSSSTSFHASKTPAITLENYLIRIAKYAKCTDECFVIALIYLDKVQELNPDILLNSHCVHRFLIIAIVLAIKFQDDDYYRNDYYSKIAGISLKELNQLESELLELLNYDLFISKELYNIYIEKLRQYQEQ
;
A
#
# COMPACT_ATOMS: atom_id res chain seq x y z
N MET A 1 47.21 -10.58 18.30
CA MET A 1 46.62 -9.80 17.20
C MET A 1 46.18 -10.76 16.11
N THR A 2 45.00 -11.35 16.27
CA THR A 2 44.41 -12.25 15.27
C THR A 2 43.20 -11.52 14.72
N GLN A 3 43.30 -11.08 13.47
CA GLN A 3 42.22 -10.40 12.77
C GLN A 3 41.08 -11.38 12.56
N ILE A 4 39.92 -11.11 13.18
CA ILE A 4 38.67 -11.77 12.82
C ILE A 4 38.06 -10.91 11.72
N SER A 5 38.25 -11.37 10.49
CA SER A 5 37.53 -10.89 9.32
C SER A 5 36.06 -11.32 9.45
N THR A 6 35.23 -10.49 10.07
CA THR A 6 33.79 -10.69 10.06
C THR A 6 33.28 -10.37 8.66
N GLN A 7 33.14 -11.40 7.82
CA GLN A 7 32.30 -11.30 6.63
C GLN A 7 30.87 -11.09 7.13
N VAL A 8 30.44 -9.83 7.17
CA VAL A 8 29.03 -9.47 7.33
C VAL A 8 28.32 -10.05 6.11
N ASN A 9 27.59 -11.14 6.33
CA ASN A 9 26.72 -11.76 5.36
C ASN A 9 25.53 -10.81 5.13
N VAL A 10 25.71 -9.85 4.22
CA VAL A 10 24.65 -8.96 3.75
C VAL A 10 23.65 -9.85 3.01
N ARG A 11 22.60 -10.27 3.72
CA ARG A 11 21.46 -10.99 3.18
C ARG A 11 20.68 -10.04 2.25
N ASN A 12 21.21 -9.80 1.05
CA ASN A 12 20.43 -9.30 -0.08
C ASN A 12 19.45 -10.40 -0.48
N HIS A 13 18.33 -10.49 0.23
CA HIS A 13 17.18 -11.20 -0.30
C HIS A 13 16.53 -10.25 -1.30
N GLU A 14 16.91 -10.39 -2.58
CA GLU A 14 16.02 -10.04 -3.68
C GLU A 14 14.79 -10.96 -3.59
N ARG A 15 13.91 -10.74 -2.60
CA ARG A 15 12.60 -11.37 -2.56
C ARG A 15 11.78 -10.68 -3.63
N THR A 16 11.66 -11.32 -4.78
CA THR A 16 10.65 -10.94 -5.77
C THR A 16 9.28 -11.13 -5.16
N THR A 17 8.54 -10.03 -5.00
CA THR A 17 7.16 -10.05 -4.52
C THR A 17 6.32 -11.03 -5.32
N GLN A 18 5.49 -11.81 -4.63
CA GLN A 18 4.64 -12.82 -5.27
C GLN A 18 3.69 -12.16 -6.28
N PRO A 19 3.83 -12.42 -7.60
CA PRO A 19 3.00 -11.75 -8.60
C PRO A 19 1.50 -12.05 -8.45
N SER A 20 1.16 -13.25 -7.97
CA SER A 20 -0.22 -13.66 -7.70
C SER A 20 -0.87 -12.83 -6.58
N LEU A 21 -0.10 -12.43 -5.56
CA LEU A 21 -0.59 -11.58 -4.47
C LEU A 21 -0.97 -10.19 -5.00
N LEU A 22 -0.07 -9.55 -5.75
CA LEU A 22 -0.31 -8.21 -6.31
C LEU A 22 -1.51 -8.20 -7.25
N LYS A 23 -1.62 -9.22 -8.11
CA LYS A 23 -2.76 -9.38 -8.99
C LYS A 23 -4.07 -9.54 -8.21
N CYS A 24 -4.09 -10.38 -7.17
CA CYS A 24 -5.27 -10.59 -6.34
C CYS A 24 -5.72 -9.29 -5.64
N ILE A 25 -4.79 -8.55 -5.03
CA ILE A 25 -5.10 -7.25 -4.40
C ILE A 25 -5.62 -6.26 -5.44
N ALA A 26 -5.02 -6.22 -6.64
CA ALA A 26 -5.50 -5.36 -7.72
C ALA A 26 -6.95 -5.70 -8.11
N THR A 27 -7.27 -6.98 -8.33
CA THR A 27 -8.61 -7.40 -8.74
C THR A 27 -9.66 -7.01 -7.69
N ILE A 28 -9.39 -7.26 -6.40
CA ILE A 28 -10.31 -6.88 -5.31
C ILE A 28 -10.55 -5.37 -5.30
N LEU A 29 -9.49 -4.56 -5.40
CA LEU A 29 -9.63 -3.10 -5.41
C LEU A 29 -10.34 -2.60 -6.68
N GLU A 30 -10.11 -3.24 -7.83
CA GLU A 30 -10.80 -2.91 -9.07
C GLU A 30 -12.31 -3.22 -8.99
N GLU A 31 -12.72 -4.31 -8.34
CA GLU A 31 -14.13 -4.62 -8.09
C GLU A 31 -14.78 -3.58 -7.18
N ILE A 32 -14.12 -3.22 -6.06
CA ILE A 32 -14.60 -2.16 -5.15
C ILE A 32 -14.75 -0.82 -5.90
N VAL A 33 -13.76 -0.47 -6.73
CA VAL A 33 -13.79 0.77 -7.53
C VAL A 33 -14.95 0.77 -8.53
N GLN A 34 -15.22 -0.36 -9.19
CA GLN A 34 -16.34 -0.46 -10.15
C GLN A 34 -17.72 -0.28 -9.51
N GLU A 35 -17.87 -0.67 -8.24
CA GLU A 35 -19.09 -0.46 -7.48
C GLU A 35 -19.21 0.99 -7.00
N THR A 36 -18.13 1.54 -6.46
CA THR A 36 -18.10 2.88 -5.86
C THR A 36 -18.08 4.03 -6.86
N ASP A 37 -17.54 3.82 -8.08
CA ASP A 37 -17.57 4.82 -9.17
C ASP A 37 -19.00 5.23 -9.57
N LYS A 38 -20.00 4.41 -9.24
CA LYS A 38 -21.42 4.67 -9.52
C LYS A 38 -22.10 5.54 -8.45
N LEU A 39 -21.40 5.81 -7.35
CA LEU A 39 -21.93 6.52 -6.19
C LEU A 39 -21.41 7.95 -6.15
N ASP A 40 -22.23 8.86 -5.62
CA ASP A 40 -21.79 10.21 -5.30
C ASP A 40 -20.83 10.15 -4.10
N SER A 41 -19.60 10.65 -4.27
CA SER A 41 -18.57 10.62 -3.24
C SER A 41 -18.11 12.02 -2.87
N SER A 42 -17.80 12.20 -1.58
CA SER A 42 -17.21 13.44 -1.08
C SER A 42 -15.78 13.59 -1.61
N SER A 43 -15.45 14.78 -2.10
CA SER A 43 -14.10 15.08 -2.57
C SER A 43 -13.12 15.07 -1.40
N THR A 44 -12.09 14.25 -1.50
CA THR A 44 -10.96 14.18 -0.56
C THR A 44 -9.68 14.68 -1.23
N SER A 45 -8.65 14.99 -0.44
CA SER A 45 -7.29 15.30 -0.96
C SER A 45 -6.70 14.16 -1.82
N PHE A 46 -7.15 12.93 -1.59
CA PHE A 46 -6.75 11.75 -2.33
C PHE A 46 -7.34 11.72 -3.75
N HIS A 47 -8.29 12.59 -4.11
CA HIS A 47 -8.81 12.64 -5.48
C HIS A 47 -7.83 13.30 -6.45
N ALA A 48 -7.39 12.55 -7.44
CA ALA A 48 -6.64 13.07 -8.57
C ALA A 48 -7.55 13.82 -9.54
N SER A 49 -7.04 14.90 -10.13
CA SER A 49 -7.79 15.70 -11.12
C SER A 49 -8.16 14.92 -12.38
N LYS A 50 -7.45 13.83 -12.65
CA LYS A 50 -7.74 12.87 -13.73
C LYS A 50 -7.47 11.47 -13.21
N THR A 51 -8.30 10.52 -13.60
CA THR A 51 -8.08 9.09 -13.36
C THR A 51 -6.73 8.68 -13.93
N PRO A 52 -5.85 8.04 -13.14
CA PRO A 52 -4.57 7.54 -13.66
C PRO A 52 -4.78 6.52 -14.79
N ALA A 53 -3.98 6.62 -15.85
CA ALA A 53 -4.05 5.69 -16.98
C ALA A 53 -3.43 4.31 -16.69
N ILE A 54 -2.67 4.19 -15.59
CA ILE A 54 -2.05 2.94 -15.15
C ILE A 54 -3.07 2.10 -14.37
N THR A 55 -3.16 0.81 -14.68
CA THR A 55 -4.00 -0.13 -13.92
C THR A 55 -3.46 -0.34 -12.50
N LEU A 56 -4.30 -0.80 -11.58
CA LEU A 56 -3.87 -1.04 -10.19
C LEU A 56 -2.81 -2.14 -10.12
N GLU A 57 -2.95 -3.21 -10.91
CA GLU A 57 -1.95 -4.28 -11.01
C GLU A 57 -0.59 -3.75 -11.46
N ASN A 58 -0.54 -2.98 -12.56
CA ASN A 58 0.71 -2.41 -13.05
C ASN A 58 1.33 -1.40 -12.08
N TYR A 59 0.49 -0.67 -11.34
CA TYR A 59 0.95 0.25 -10.33
C TYR A 59 1.56 -0.48 -9.12
N LEU A 60 0.90 -1.55 -8.64
CA LEU A 60 1.43 -2.43 -7.59
C LEU A 60 2.76 -3.08 -8.01
N ILE A 61 2.86 -3.59 -9.24
CA ILE A 61 4.11 -4.15 -9.78
C ILE A 61 5.23 -3.10 -9.80
N ARG A 62 4.92 -1.88 -10.22
CA ARG A 62 5.87 -0.76 -10.18
C ARG A 62 6.33 -0.49 -8.75
N ILE A 63 5.41 -0.45 -7.79
CA ILE A 63 5.74 -0.20 -6.38
C ILE A 63 6.61 -1.33 -5.83
N ALA A 64 6.22 -2.59 -6.00
CA ALA A 64 7.01 -3.74 -5.56
C ALA A 64 8.43 -3.73 -6.14
N LYS A 65 8.56 -3.39 -7.42
CA LYS A 65 9.87 -3.32 -8.09
C LYS A 65 10.81 -2.26 -7.50
N TYR A 66 10.28 -1.10 -7.11
CA TYR A 66 11.13 0.05 -6.75
C TYR A 66 11.14 0.39 -5.25
N ALA A 67 10.09 0.06 -4.50
CA ALA A 67 9.99 0.41 -3.08
C ALA A 67 10.89 -0.46 -2.20
N LYS A 68 11.29 -1.65 -2.68
CA LYS A 68 12.10 -2.66 -1.97
C LYS A 68 11.56 -2.97 -0.56
N CYS A 69 10.26 -3.22 -0.50
CA CYS A 69 9.56 -3.58 0.72
C CYS A 69 9.24 -5.07 0.75
N THR A 70 8.80 -5.55 1.91
CA THR A 70 8.35 -6.93 2.04
C THR A 70 6.91 -7.11 1.53
N ASP A 71 6.54 -8.35 1.21
CA ASP A 71 5.21 -8.67 0.68
C ASP A 71 4.09 -8.40 1.71
N GLU A 72 4.43 -8.49 2.99
CA GLU A 72 3.56 -8.16 4.12
C GLU A 72 3.04 -6.72 4.02
N CYS A 73 3.84 -5.78 3.51
CA CYS A 73 3.45 -4.37 3.39
C CYS A 73 2.23 -4.18 2.47
N PHE A 74 2.05 -5.01 1.45
CA PHE A 74 0.90 -4.92 0.55
C PHE A 74 -0.39 -5.40 1.22
N VAL A 75 -0.29 -6.45 2.04
CA VAL A 75 -1.42 -6.98 2.81
C VAL A 75 -1.80 -6.01 3.92
N ILE A 76 -0.81 -5.46 4.63
CA ILE A 76 -1.04 -4.42 5.66
C ILE A 76 -1.67 -3.17 5.03
N ALA A 77 -1.22 -2.74 3.84
CA ALA A 77 -1.83 -1.64 3.13
C ALA A 77 -3.31 -1.90 2.81
N LEU A 78 -3.66 -3.11 2.37
CA LEU A 78 -5.07 -3.49 2.16
C LEU A 78 -5.88 -3.40 3.46
N ILE A 79 -5.32 -3.83 4.60
CA ILE A 79 -5.95 -3.71 5.92
C ILE A 79 -6.15 -2.23 6.28
N TYR A 80 -5.17 -1.36 6.01
CA TYR A 80 -5.32 0.08 6.25
C TYR A 80 -6.43 0.69 5.41
N LEU A 81 -6.56 0.29 4.14
CA LEU A 81 -7.67 0.76 3.30
C LEU A 81 -9.03 0.32 3.87
N ASP A 82 -9.15 -0.92 4.33
CA ASP A 82 -10.37 -1.43 4.95
C ASP A 82 -10.71 -0.64 6.24
N LYS A 83 -9.71 -0.44 7.12
CA LYS A 83 -9.86 0.40 8.33
C LYS A 83 -10.30 1.83 8.00
N VAL A 84 -9.78 2.43 6.92
CA VAL A 84 -10.20 3.77 6.51
C VAL A 84 -11.68 3.78 6.10
N GLN A 85 -12.14 2.78 5.35
CA GLN A 85 -13.55 2.65 4.99
C GLN A 85 -14.45 2.43 6.22
N GLU A 86 -14.02 1.62 7.19
CA GLU A 86 -14.74 1.38 8.44
C GLU A 86 -14.85 2.64 9.31
N LEU A 87 -13.75 3.38 9.46
CA LEU A 87 -13.66 4.57 10.31
C LEU A 87 -14.28 5.81 9.65
N ASN A 88 -14.32 5.86 8.32
CA ASN A 88 -14.74 7.02 7.54
C ASN A 88 -15.73 6.61 6.43
N PRO A 89 -16.98 6.25 6.76
CA PRO A 89 -17.96 5.72 5.80
C PRO A 89 -18.30 6.65 4.63
N ASP A 90 -18.06 7.96 4.78
CA ASP A 90 -18.30 8.96 3.74
C ASP A 90 -17.20 9.00 2.66
N ILE A 91 -16.06 8.36 2.91
CA ILE A 91 -14.95 8.25 1.96
C ILE A 91 -15.17 6.97 1.15
N LEU A 92 -15.29 7.08 -0.16
CA LEU A 92 -15.42 5.92 -1.05
C LEU A 92 -14.15 5.77 -1.89
N LEU A 93 -13.63 4.53 -2.00
CA LEU A 93 -12.48 4.21 -2.84
C LEU A 93 -12.87 4.09 -4.31
N ASN A 94 -12.89 5.21 -5.02
CA ASN A 94 -13.20 5.28 -6.44
C ASN A 94 -11.94 5.39 -7.32
N SER A 95 -12.12 5.40 -8.64
CA SER A 95 -11.05 5.43 -9.64
C SER A 95 -10.18 6.69 -9.58
N HIS A 96 -10.67 7.79 -9.01
CA HIS A 96 -9.93 9.04 -8.87
C HIS A 96 -8.99 9.04 -7.65
N CYS A 97 -9.29 8.24 -6.61
CA CYS A 97 -8.52 8.30 -5.35
C CYS A 97 -7.76 7.02 -5.00
N VAL A 98 -8.18 5.85 -5.50
CA VAL A 98 -7.64 4.55 -5.11
C VAL A 98 -6.11 4.46 -5.27
N HIS A 99 -5.52 5.00 -6.34
CA HIS A 99 -4.06 4.95 -6.53
C HIS A 99 -3.31 5.74 -5.47
N ARG A 100 -3.83 6.90 -5.07
CA ARG A 100 -3.21 7.73 -4.02
C ARG A 100 -3.36 7.09 -2.66
N PHE A 101 -4.55 6.58 -2.34
CA PHE A 101 -4.75 5.81 -1.11
C PHE A 101 -3.80 4.62 -1.02
N LEU A 102 -3.70 3.84 -2.10
CA LEU A 102 -2.88 2.63 -2.15
C LEU A 102 -1.40 2.91 -1.93
N ILE A 103 -0.80 3.89 -2.63
CA ILE A 103 0.63 4.16 -2.45
C ILE A 103 0.94 4.72 -1.06
N ILE A 104 0.07 5.56 -0.52
CA ILE A 104 0.30 6.14 0.81
C ILE A 104 0.12 5.07 1.89
N ALA A 105 -0.87 4.18 1.77
CA ALA A 105 -1.05 3.04 2.66
C ALA A 105 0.16 2.10 2.64
N ILE A 106 0.72 1.82 1.45
CA ILE A 106 1.94 1.03 1.32
C ILE A 106 3.13 1.76 1.96
N VAL A 107 3.31 3.06 1.74
CA VAL A 107 4.40 3.83 2.37
C VAL A 107 4.30 3.80 3.90
N LEU A 108 3.10 3.96 4.46
CA LEU A 108 2.89 3.83 5.90
C LEU A 108 3.23 2.42 6.40
N ALA A 109 2.77 1.39 5.70
CA ALA A 109 3.08 0.00 6.05
C ALA A 109 4.58 -0.25 6.05
N ILE A 110 5.31 0.22 5.03
CA ILE A 110 6.77 0.08 4.95
C ILE A 110 7.44 0.76 6.13
N LYS A 111 7.12 2.02 6.41
CA LYS A 111 7.76 2.78 7.49
C LYS A 111 7.46 2.23 8.88
N PHE A 112 6.32 1.55 9.05
CA PHE A 112 5.92 0.97 10.32
C PHE A 112 6.46 -0.45 10.50
N GLN A 113 6.56 -1.23 9.42
CA GLN A 113 6.85 -2.66 9.47
C GLN A 113 8.31 -3.00 9.16
N ASP A 114 8.96 -2.27 8.24
CA ASP A 114 10.31 -2.57 7.78
C ASP A 114 11.35 -1.76 8.56
N ASP A 115 12.44 -2.42 8.99
CA ASP A 115 13.54 -1.76 9.70
C ASP A 115 14.38 -0.84 8.80
N ASP A 116 14.43 -1.14 7.49
CA ASP A 116 15.16 -0.37 6.48
C ASP A 116 14.18 0.18 5.44
N TYR A 117 13.99 1.50 5.46
CA TYR A 117 13.08 2.19 4.56
C TYR A 117 13.70 3.49 4.03
N TYR A 118 13.15 3.98 2.92
CA TYR A 118 13.64 5.18 2.25
C TYR A 118 12.91 6.44 2.72
N ARG A 119 13.50 7.60 2.40
CA ARG A 119 12.87 8.90 2.65
C ARG A 119 11.73 9.15 1.66
N ASN A 120 10.82 10.03 2.02
CA ASN A 120 9.65 10.37 1.20
C ASN A 120 9.96 10.91 -0.20
N ASP A 121 11.11 11.54 -0.40
CA ASP A 121 11.55 12.00 -1.72
C ASP A 121 11.89 10.85 -2.67
N TYR A 122 12.20 9.67 -2.13
CA TYR A 122 12.33 8.44 -2.89
C TYR A 122 10.95 7.90 -3.29
N TYR A 123 10.04 7.74 -2.31
CA TYR A 123 8.69 7.22 -2.56
C TYR A 123 7.87 8.14 -3.48
N SER A 124 8.07 9.47 -3.42
CA SER A 124 7.33 10.40 -4.28
C SER A 124 7.65 10.20 -5.76
N LYS A 125 8.89 9.80 -6.09
CA LYS A 125 9.31 9.46 -7.47
C LYS A 125 8.65 8.15 -7.94
N ILE A 126 8.47 7.19 -7.05
CA ILE A 126 7.76 5.93 -7.35
C ILE A 126 6.26 6.19 -7.54
N ALA A 127 5.67 7.02 -6.68
CA ALA A 127 4.27 7.41 -6.75
C ALA A 127 3.96 8.28 -7.98
N GLY A 128 4.94 9.05 -8.46
CA GLY A 128 4.72 10.03 -9.53
C GLY A 128 4.01 11.29 -9.06
N ILE A 129 4.12 11.62 -7.77
CA ILE A 129 3.56 12.84 -7.16
C ILE A 129 4.66 13.68 -6.54
N SER A 130 4.36 14.95 -6.21
CA SER A 130 5.35 15.81 -5.57
C SER A 130 5.66 15.34 -4.14
N LEU A 131 6.86 15.62 -3.63
CA LEU A 131 7.22 15.33 -2.23
C LEU A 131 6.25 16.00 -1.25
N LYS A 132 5.87 17.25 -1.54
CA LYS A 132 4.93 18.00 -0.70
C LYS A 132 3.57 17.31 -0.62
N GLU A 133 3.06 16.86 -1.75
CA GLU A 133 1.81 16.12 -1.85
C GLU A 133 1.90 14.78 -1.12
N LEU A 134 2.98 14.02 -1.30
CA LEU A 134 3.16 12.76 -0.60
C LEU A 134 3.17 12.96 0.92
N ASN A 135 3.91 13.95 1.43
CA ASN A 135 3.96 14.25 2.86
C ASN A 135 2.58 14.65 3.41
N GLN A 136 1.83 15.44 2.63
CA GLN A 136 0.48 15.85 3.02
C GLN A 136 -0.45 14.64 3.10
N LEU A 137 -0.52 13.84 2.03
CA LEU A 137 -1.38 12.66 2.00
C LEU A 137 -1.00 11.63 3.06
N GLU A 138 0.29 11.50 3.39
CA GLU A 138 0.75 10.64 4.49
C GLU A 138 0.21 11.10 5.84
N SER A 139 0.28 12.41 6.14
CA SER A 139 -0.30 12.97 7.36
C SER A 139 -1.81 12.75 7.42
N GLU A 140 -2.51 13.00 6.31
CA GLU A 140 -3.95 12.83 6.25
C GLU A 140 -4.37 11.36 6.40
N LEU A 141 -3.64 10.40 5.81
CA LEU A 141 -3.95 8.97 5.99
C LEU A 141 -3.74 8.51 7.44
N LEU A 142 -2.71 9.05 8.12
CA LEU A 142 -2.50 8.78 9.55
C LEU A 142 -3.66 9.28 10.40
N GLU A 143 -4.18 10.47 10.09
CA GLU A 143 -5.35 11.04 10.77
C GLU A 143 -6.61 10.18 10.52
N LEU A 144 -6.85 9.75 9.28
CA LEU A 144 -7.97 8.86 8.93
C LEU A 144 -7.90 7.49 9.64
N LEU A 145 -6.69 7.03 9.98
CA LEU A 145 -6.44 5.81 10.73
C LEU A 145 -6.40 6.02 12.25
N ASN A 146 -6.62 7.24 12.74
CA ASN A 146 -6.43 7.62 14.15
C ASN A 146 -5.04 7.21 14.69
N TYR A 147 -4.02 7.22 13.84
CA TYR A 147 -2.66 6.74 14.12
C TYR A 147 -2.57 5.27 14.58
N ASP A 148 -3.63 4.48 14.43
CA ASP A 148 -3.65 3.06 14.80
C ASP A 148 -3.13 2.20 13.63
N LEU A 149 -1.80 2.12 13.53
CA LEU A 149 -1.09 1.37 12.49
C LEU A 149 -0.78 -0.08 12.89
N PHE A 150 -0.95 -0.44 14.17
CA PHE A 150 -0.60 -1.76 14.65
C PHE A 150 -1.58 -2.80 14.10
N ILE A 151 -1.04 -3.78 13.37
CA ILE A 151 -1.79 -4.93 12.88
C ILE A 151 -1.32 -6.16 13.65
N SER A 152 -2.24 -6.82 14.36
CA SER A 152 -1.92 -8.05 15.05
C SER A 152 -1.66 -9.19 14.05
N LYS A 153 -0.87 -10.18 14.47
CA LYS A 153 -0.59 -11.36 13.64
C LYS A 153 -1.87 -12.12 13.30
N GLU A 154 -2.82 -12.16 14.22
CA GLU A 154 -4.12 -12.81 14.05
C GLU A 154 -4.91 -12.13 12.94
N LEU A 155 -4.99 -10.79 12.96
CA LEU A 155 -5.68 -10.01 11.94
C LEU A 155 -4.99 -10.18 10.58
N TYR A 156 -3.66 -10.08 10.54
CA TYR A 156 -2.88 -10.30 9.32
C TYR A 156 -3.18 -11.68 8.69
N ASN A 157 -3.16 -12.74 9.49
CA ASN A 157 -3.44 -14.09 9.00
C ASN A 157 -4.87 -14.24 8.45
N ILE A 158 -5.86 -13.55 9.04
CA ILE A 158 -7.23 -13.54 8.51
C ILE A 158 -7.25 -12.98 7.09
N TYR A 159 -6.52 -11.90 6.81
CA TYR A 159 -6.46 -11.32 5.46
C TYR A 159 -5.72 -12.22 4.47
N ILE A 160 -4.63 -12.87 4.89
CA ILE A 160 -3.94 -13.86 4.04
C ILE A 160 -4.88 -15.00 3.64
N GLU A 161 -5.65 -15.52 4.59
CA GLU A 161 -6.58 -16.61 4.33
C GLU A 161 -7.73 -16.16 3.42
N LYS A 162 -8.26 -14.94 3.61
CA LYS A 162 -9.25 -14.32 2.70
C LYS A 162 -8.68 -14.18 1.27
N LEU A 163 -7.46 -13.67 1.14
CA LEU A 163 -6.80 -13.51 -0.16
C LEU A 163 -6.56 -14.86 -0.84
N ARG A 164 -6.16 -15.90 -0.08
CA ARG A 164 -5.99 -17.25 -0.62
C ARG A 164 -7.31 -17.83 -1.14
N GLN A 165 -8.40 -17.69 -0.38
CA GLN A 165 -9.73 -18.15 -0.80
C GLN A 165 -10.22 -17.44 -2.06
N TYR A 166 -9.91 -16.15 -2.20
CA TYR A 166 -10.28 -15.38 -3.38
C TYR A 166 -9.48 -15.82 -4.62
N GLN A 167 -8.22 -16.23 -4.47
CA GLN A 167 -7.39 -16.75 -5.57
C GLN A 167 -7.84 -18.12 -6.10
N GLU A 168 -8.62 -18.88 -5.31
CA GLU A 168 -9.12 -20.21 -5.67
C GLU A 168 -10.46 -20.20 -6.41
N GLN A 169 -11.12 -19.03 -6.52
CA GLN A 169 -12.39 -18.82 -7.21
C GLN A 169 -12.19 -18.47 -8.69
#